data_AF-A0A7Y1XD05-F1
#
_entry.id   AF-A0A7Y1XD05-F1
#
_cell.length_a   1.000
_cell.length_b   1.000
_cell.length_c   1.000
_cell.angle_alpha   90.00
_cell.angle_beta   90.00
_cell.angle_gamma   90.00
#
_symmetry.space_group_name_H-M   'P 1'
#
loop_
_entity.id
_entity.type
_entity.pdbx_description
1 polymer ?
#
loop_
_entity_poly.entity_id
_entity_poly.type
_entity_poly.pdbx_seq_one_letter_code
_entity_poly.pdbx_strand_id
1 'polypeptide(L)'
;MKIEKYFIILIALLFIACGGSQRVIMDDGKIYEVSGNTIKNDGVDVTQQLSDERKSEIKAQLKERLEEEKAAAKKQEALEEKQKELEQKQDELEKAKKEAEKKEEELKEKEKLLEEKLEAKEDARKSYIKAKKKYEDKRDKYEKLKNKGKLSPRDEEKWQERLKDLQEELEEAKTKFDKLNQ
;
A
#
# COMPACT_ATOMS: atom_id res chain seq x y z
N MET A 1 2.71 36.31 5.23
CA MET A 1 1.26 36.05 5.25
C MET A 1 0.36 37.22 4.81
N LYS A 2 0.35 38.40 5.44
CA LYS A 2 -0.56 39.50 4.99
C LYS A 2 -0.10 40.14 3.67
N ILE A 3 1.21 40.40 3.53
CA ILE A 3 1.81 41.04 2.36
C ILE A 3 1.70 40.16 1.10
N GLU A 4 1.88 38.84 1.23
CA GLU A 4 1.71 37.88 0.12
C GLU A 4 0.26 37.85 -0.40
N LYS A 5 -0.73 37.97 0.49
CA LYS A 5 -2.15 38.03 0.10
C LYS A 5 -2.49 39.30 -0.68
N TYR A 6 -1.93 40.44 -0.33
CA TYR A 6 -2.12 41.69 -1.08
C TYR A 6 -1.44 41.67 -2.45
N PHE A 7 -0.29 40.98 -2.56
CA PHE A 7 0.43 40.85 -3.83
C PHE A 7 -0.35 40.02 -4.86
N ILE A 8 -1.01 38.94 -4.41
CA ILE A 8 -1.89 38.11 -5.25
C ILE A 8 -3.12 38.90 -5.73
N ILE A 9 -3.70 39.75 -4.88
CA ILE A 9 -4.85 40.61 -5.23
C ILE A 9 -4.45 41.70 -6.26
N LEU A 10 -3.26 42.30 -6.10
CA LEU A 10 -2.74 43.30 -7.03
C LEU A 10 -2.47 42.71 -8.43
N ILE A 11 -1.92 41.49 -8.49
CA ILE A 11 -1.71 40.77 -9.75
C ILE A 11 -3.05 40.41 -10.42
N ALA A 12 -4.04 39.96 -9.64
CA ALA A 12 -5.38 39.65 -10.16
C ALA A 12 -6.09 40.89 -10.75
N LEU A 13 -5.91 42.08 -10.16
CA LEU A 13 -6.45 43.35 -10.67
C LEU A 13 -5.80 43.81 -11.98
N LEU A 14 -4.53 43.47 -12.22
CA LEU A 14 -3.78 43.84 -13.42
C LEU A 14 -4.25 43.06 -14.68
N PHE A 15 -4.75 41.84 -14.52
CA PHE A 15 -5.31 41.05 -15.62
C PHE A 15 -6.71 41.49 -16.08
N ILE A 16 -7.46 42.24 -15.25
CA ILE A 16 -8.82 42.73 -15.56
C ILE A 16 -8.78 43.92 -16.54
N ALA A 17 -7.65 44.61 -16.66
CA ALA A 17 -7.50 45.83 -17.48
C ALA A 17 -7.25 45.58 -18.98
N CYS A 18 -7.13 44.33 -19.43
CA CYS A 18 -6.99 44.02 -20.86
C CYS A 18 -8.38 44.04 -21.51
N GLY A 19 -8.76 45.19 -22.08
CA GLY A 19 -10.02 45.35 -22.82
C GLY A 19 -10.18 44.28 -23.90
N GLY A 20 -11.27 43.52 -23.81
CA GLY A 20 -11.51 42.29 -24.57
C GLY A 20 -11.78 42.52 -26.06
N SER A 21 -10.73 42.82 -26.81
CA SER A 21 -10.73 42.70 -28.27
C SER A 21 -10.34 41.27 -28.67
N GLN A 22 -11.01 40.71 -29.67
CA GLN A 22 -10.75 39.35 -30.14
C GLN A 22 -10.26 39.38 -31.59
N ARG A 23 -9.21 38.61 -31.87
CA ARG A 23 -8.61 38.56 -33.21
C ARG A 23 -9.12 37.37 -34.00
N VAL A 24 -9.44 37.59 -35.27
CA VAL A 24 -9.79 36.53 -36.23
C VAL A 24 -8.94 36.68 -37.49
N ILE A 25 -8.48 35.55 -38.02
CA ILE A 25 -7.67 35.48 -39.24
C ILE A 25 -8.58 34.94 -40.33
N MET A 26 -8.88 35.75 -41.34
CA MET A 26 -9.74 35.33 -42.45
C MET A 26 -8.95 34.56 -43.50
N ASP A 27 -9.66 33.89 -44.39
CA ASP A 27 -9.16 33.13 -45.55
C ASP A 27 -8.26 33.94 -46.50
N ASP A 28 -8.48 35.25 -46.61
CA ASP A 28 -7.64 36.19 -47.35
C ASP A 28 -6.33 36.56 -46.63
N GLY A 29 -6.06 35.93 -45.48
CA GLY A 29 -4.87 36.16 -44.65
C GLY A 29 -4.92 37.44 -43.82
N LYS A 30 -6.00 38.23 -43.89
CA LYS A 30 -6.13 39.46 -43.11
C LYS A 30 -6.54 39.16 -41.68
N ILE A 31 -5.95 39.93 -40.76
CA ILE A 31 -6.24 39.85 -39.34
C ILE A 31 -7.19 41.00 -38.98
N TYR A 32 -8.33 40.64 -38.41
CA TYR A 32 -9.29 41.60 -37.90
C TYR A 32 -9.38 41.50 -36.38
N GLU A 33 -9.47 42.66 -35.73
CA GLU A 33 -9.71 42.79 -34.31
C GLU A 33 -11.14 43.26 -34.08
N VAL A 34 -11.92 42.46 -33.38
CA VAL A 34 -13.35 42.67 -33.14
C VAL A 34 -13.57 43.05 -31.68
N SER A 35 -14.18 44.21 -31.47
CA SER A 35 -14.55 44.73 -30.15
C SER A 35 -15.99 45.22 -30.20
N GLY A 36 -16.93 44.35 -29.80
CA GLY A 36 -18.36 44.63 -29.89
C GLY A 36 -18.83 44.79 -31.34
N ASN A 37 -19.19 46.02 -31.73
CA ASN A 37 -19.61 46.34 -33.10
C ASN A 37 -18.48 46.88 -33.98
N THR A 38 -17.31 47.18 -33.41
CA THR A 38 -16.18 47.73 -34.14
C THR A 38 -15.29 46.59 -34.66
N ILE A 39 -14.92 46.67 -35.94
CA ILE A 39 -13.98 45.78 -36.61
C ILE A 39 -12.79 46.62 -37.07
N LYS A 40 -11.60 46.31 -36.56
CA LYS A 40 -10.35 46.96 -36.96
C LYS A 40 -9.50 46.02 -37.80
N ASN A 41 -8.76 46.58 -38.75
CA ASN A 41 -7.69 45.91 -39.47
C ASN A 41 -6.43 46.75 -39.27
N ASP A 42 -5.35 46.14 -38.76
CA ASP A 42 -4.10 46.83 -38.41
C ASP A 42 -4.31 48.08 -37.52
N GLY A 43 -5.26 48.00 -36.58
CA GLY A 43 -5.59 49.08 -35.65
C GLY A 43 -6.47 50.20 -36.21
N VAL A 44 -6.76 50.18 -37.52
CA VAL A 44 -7.66 51.14 -38.20
C VAL A 44 -9.09 50.60 -38.19
N ASP A 45 -10.06 51.42 -37.82
CA ASP A 45 -11.49 51.06 -37.86
C ASP A 45 -11.98 50.99 -39.31
N VAL A 46 -12.29 49.76 -39.75
CA VAL A 46 -12.78 49.46 -41.11
C VAL A 46 -14.26 49.08 -41.10
N THR A 47 -14.95 49.24 -39.97
CA THR A 47 -16.34 48.77 -39.78
C THR A 47 -17.28 49.28 -40.87
N GLN A 48 -17.21 50.56 -41.23
CA GLN A 48 -18.09 51.17 -42.24
C GLN A 48 -17.68 50.82 -43.67
N GLN A 49 -16.46 50.34 -43.88
CA GLN A 49 -15.91 49.99 -45.20
C GLN A 49 -16.19 48.53 -45.59
N LEU A 50 -16.56 47.70 -44.60
CA LEU A 50 -16.93 46.30 -44.82
C LEU A 50 -18.41 46.19 -45.21
N SER A 51 -18.71 45.31 -46.18
CA SER A 51 -20.08 44.91 -46.48
C SER A 51 -20.68 44.13 -45.31
N ASP A 52 -22.01 44.07 -45.24
CA ASP A 52 -22.67 43.37 -44.15
C ASP A 52 -22.42 41.85 -44.21
N GLU A 53 -22.25 41.29 -45.41
CA GLU A 53 -21.82 39.91 -45.62
C GLU A 53 -20.44 39.68 -44.98
N ARG A 54 -19.46 40.55 -45.28
CA ARG A 54 -18.10 40.41 -44.74
C ARG A 54 -18.05 40.59 -43.23
N LYS A 55 -18.84 41.51 -42.66
CA LYS A 55 -18.99 41.64 -41.19
C LYS A 55 -19.56 40.37 -40.57
N SER A 56 -20.53 39.75 -41.23
CA SER A 56 -21.16 38.51 -40.77
C SER A 56 -20.17 37.34 -40.80
N GLU A 57 -19.38 37.20 -41.87
CA GLU A 57 -18.32 36.19 -41.96
C GLU A 57 -17.29 36.33 -40.84
N ILE A 58 -16.76 37.54 -40.63
CA ILE A 58 -15.78 37.83 -39.57
C ILE A 58 -16.33 37.44 -38.19
N LYS A 59 -17.59 37.79 -37.90
CA LYS A 59 -18.24 37.45 -36.63
C LYS A 59 -18.53 35.95 -36.50
N ALA A 60 -18.92 35.29 -37.59
CA ALA A 60 -19.20 33.86 -37.61
C ALA A 60 -17.91 33.05 -37.33
N GLN A 61 -16.82 33.38 -38.00
CA GLN A 61 -15.54 32.72 -37.80
C GLN A 61 -14.96 32.96 -36.40
N LEU A 62 -15.12 34.18 -35.87
CA LEU A 62 -14.75 34.47 -34.49
C LEU A 62 -15.57 33.63 -33.50
N LYS A 63 -16.89 33.51 -33.73
CA LYS A 63 -17.76 32.70 -32.89
C LYS A 63 -17.36 31.23 -32.91
N GLU A 64 -17.09 30.67 -34.09
CA GLU A 64 -16.62 29.29 -34.27
C GLU A 64 -15.33 29.04 -33.49
N ARG A 65 -14.31 29.90 -33.65
CA ARG A 65 -13.05 29.82 -32.88
C ARG A 65 -13.28 29.81 -31.37
N LEU A 66 -14.16 30.67 -30.86
CA LEU A 66 -14.46 30.74 -29.43
C LEU A 66 -15.22 29.50 -28.93
N GLU A 67 -16.09 28.93 -29.74
CA GLU A 67 -16.78 27.69 -29.43
C GLU A 67 -15.80 26.51 -29.39
N GLU A 68 -14.85 26.46 -30.33
CA GLU A 68 -13.76 25.48 -30.33
C GLU A 68 -12.83 25.62 -29.12
N GLU A 69 -12.38 26.84 -28.79
CA GLU A 69 -11.55 27.11 -27.61
C GLU A 69 -12.28 26.71 -26.31
N LYS A 70 -13.58 27.01 -26.19
CA LYS A 70 -14.39 26.56 -25.06
C LYS A 70 -14.53 25.06 -25.00
N ALA A 71 -14.70 24.40 -26.14
CA ALA A 71 -14.78 22.95 -26.21
C ALA A 71 -13.43 22.29 -25.85
N ALA A 72 -12.31 22.86 -26.29
CA ALA A 72 -10.97 22.42 -25.94
C ALA A 72 -10.69 22.61 -24.44
N ALA A 73 -11.03 23.77 -23.87
CA ALA A 73 -10.89 24.03 -22.44
C ALA A 73 -11.69 23.02 -21.59
N LYS A 74 -12.96 22.76 -21.94
CA LYS A 74 -13.79 21.74 -21.26
C LYS A 74 -13.20 20.34 -21.36
N LYS A 75 -12.64 19.98 -22.53
CA LYS A 75 -11.97 18.69 -22.71
C LYS A 75 -10.72 18.59 -21.84
N GLN A 76 -9.95 19.66 -21.72
CA GLN A 76 -8.76 19.70 -20.89
C GLN A 76 -9.10 19.61 -19.40
N GLU A 77 -10.10 20.35 -18.93
CA GLU A 77 -10.61 20.23 -17.55
C GLU A 77 -11.06 18.78 -17.24
N ALA A 78 -11.83 18.17 -18.14
CA ALA A 78 -12.28 16.79 -17.97
C ALA A 78 -11.12 15.76 -17.98
N LEU A 79 -10.04 16.04 -18.72
CA LEU A 79 -8.84 15.20 -18.71
C LEU A 79 -8.06 15.36 -17.40
N GLU A 80 -7.92 16.58 -16.89
CA GLU A 80 -7.27 16.83 -15.60
C GLU A 80 -8.04 16.20 -14.43
N GLU A 81 -9.38 16.29 -14.43
CA GLU A 81 -10.22 15.61 -13.44
C GLU A 81 -10.04 14.09 -13.49
N LYS A 82 -10.03 13.50 -14.69
CA LYS A 82 -9.77 12.07 -14.85
C LYS A 82 -8.37 11.66 -14.40
N GLN A 83 -7.36 12.49 -14.65
CA GLN A 83 -5.99 12.23 -14.18
C GLN A 83 -5.93 12.23 -12.66
N LYS A 84 -6.55 13.22 -12.00
CA LYS A 84 -6.63 13.28 -10.53
C LYS A 84 -7.38 12.07 -9.95
N GLU A 85 -8.47 11.66 -10.57
CA GLU A 85 -9.22 10.46 -10.13
C GLU A 85 -8.38 9.19 -10.27
N LEU A 86 -7.62 9.06 -11.37
CA LEU A 86 -6.73 7.92 -11.58
C LEU A 86 -5.57 7.90 -10.57
N GLU A 87 -4.99 9.05 -10.27
CA GLU A 87 -3.92 9.18 -9.26
C GLU A 87 -4.44 8.78 -7.87
N GLN A 88 -5.61 9.28 -7.47
CA GLN A 88 -6.25 8.88 -6.20
C GLN A 88 -6.51 7.37 -6.13
N LYS A 89 -7.01 6.77 -7.22
CA LYS A 89 -7.23 5.31 -7.30
C LYS A 89 -5.92 4.53 -7.22
N GLN A 90 -4.84 5.03 -7.80
CA GLN A 90 -3.52 4.41 -7.71
C GLN A 90 -2.98 4.45 -6.28
N ASP A 91 -3.10 5.59 -5.61
CA ASP A 91 -2.70 5.75 -4.20
C ASP A 91 -3.49 4.83 -3.27
N GLU A 92 -4.80 4.70 -3.47
CA GLU A 92 -5.65 3.78 -2.71
C GLU A 92 -5.25 2.32 -2.94
N LEU A 93 -5.00 1.93 -4.20
CA LEU A 93 -4.54 0.59 -4.54
C LEU A 93 -3.15 0.29 -3.94
N GLU A 94 -2.24 1.25 -3.92
CA GLU A 94 -0.92 1.08 -3.31
C GLU A 94 -1.02 0.91 -1.79
N LYS A 95 -1.85 1.71 -1.13
CA LYS A 95 -2.12 1.55 0.31
C LYS A 95 -2.73 0.18 0.61
N ALA A 96 -3.73 -0.24 -0.16
CA ALA A 96 -4.37 -1.54 0.01
C ALA A 96 -3.38 -2.70 -0.20
N LYS A 97 -2.48 -2.60 -1.20
CA LYS A 97 -1.40 -3.57 -1.40
C LYS A 97 -0.44 -3.63 -0.22
N LYS A 98 0.04 -2.48 0.27
CA LYS A 98 0.94 -2.41 1.44
C LYS A 98 0.31 -2.99 2.70
N GLU A 99 -1.00 -2.78 2.91
CA GLU A 99 -1.71 -3.39 4.03
C GLU A 99 -1.87 -4.91 3.87
N ALA A 100 -2.13 -5.38 2.64
CA ALA A 100 -2.21 -6.80 2.35
C ALA A 100 -0.86 -7.50 2.56
N GLU A 101 0.24 -6.92 2.08
CA GLU A 101 1.60 -7.43 2.27
C GLU A 101 1.95 -7.53 3.75
N LYS A 102 1.69 -6.49 4.55
CA LYS A 102 1.92 -6.53 6.01
C LYS A 102 1.13 -7.65 6.69
N LYS A 103 -0.14 -7.82 6.33
CA LYS A 103 -0.98 -8.91 6.87
C LYS A 103 -0.44 -10.28 6.47
N GLU A 104 0.04 -10.42 5.24
CA GLU A 104 0.66 -11.67 4.77
C GLU A 104 1.94 -11.98 5.55
N GLU A 105 2.80 -10.99 5.79
CA GLU A 105 4.01 -11.14 6.61
C GLU A 105 3.67 -11.53 8.05
N GLU A 106 2.73 -10.83 8.69
CA GLU A 106 2.28 -11.17 10.05
C GLU A 106 1.70 -12.59 10.15
N LEU A 107 0.98 -13.04 9.11
CA LEU A 107 0.46 -14.39 9.06
C LEU A 107 1.59 -15.42 8.92
N LYS A 108 2.56 -15.18 8.03
CA LYS A 108 3.73 -16.05 7.87
C LYS A 108 4.54 -16.17 9.16
N GLU A 109 4.75 -15.06 9.88
CA GLU A 109 5.43 -15.09 11.17
C GLU A 109 4.67 -15.90 12.22
N LYS A 110 3.33 -15.74 12.27
CA LYS A 110 2.48 -16.54 13.17
C LYS A 110 2.51 -18.01 12.82
N GLU A 111 2.42 -18.36 11.54
CA GLU A 111 2.53 -19.75 11.07
C GLU A 111 3.87 -20.36 11.47
N LYS A 112 4.98 -19.66 11.24
CA LYS A 112 6.32 -20.11 11.63
C LYS A 112 6.44 -20.32 13.15
N LEU A 113 5.96 -19.38 13.96
CA LEU A 113 5.97 -19.51 15.42
C LEU A 113 5.09 -20.67 15.90
N LEU A 114 3.98 -20.95 15.22
CA LEU A 114 3.13 -22.10 15.52
C LEU A 114 3.83 -23.41 15.15
N GLU A 115 4.49 -23.46 14.00
CA GLU A 115 5.27 -24.61 13.54
C GLU A 115 6.42 -24.93 14.50
N GLU A 116 7.24 -23.93 14.87
CA GLU A 116 8.32 -24.09 15.85
C GLU A 116 7.79 -24.57 17.22
N LYS A 117 6.63 -24.07 17.67
CA LYS A 117 5.99 -24.54 18.90
C LYS A 117 5.51 -25.98 18.80
N LEU A 118 4.95 -26.37 17.65
CA LEU A 118 4.50 -27.73 17.41
C LEU A 118 5.69 -28.70 17.38
N GLU A 119 6.75 -28.34 16.67
CA GLU A 119 7.99 -29.13 16.62
C GLU A 119 8.60 -29.29 18.02
N ALA A 120 8.71 -28.20 18.78
CA ALA A 120 9.23 -28.26 20.15
C ALA A 120 8.38 -29.16 21.07
N LYS A 121 7.04 -29.11 20.92
CA LYS A 121 6.10 -29.99 21.64
C LYS A 121 6.29 -31.45 21.26
N GLU A 122 6.42 -31.75 19.97
CA GLU A 122 6.64 -33.10 19.47
C GLU A 122 7.96 -33.67 19.98
N ASP A 123 9.04 -32.89 19.95
CA ASP A 123 10.34 -33.32 20.41
C ASP A 123 10.39 -33.54 21.92
N ALA A 124 9.74 -32.66 22.70
CA ALA A 124 9.57 -32.88 24.12
C ALA A 124 8.75 -34.14 24.40
N ARG A 125 7.69 -34.40 23.64
CA ARG A 125 6.87 -35.62 23.75
C ARG A 125 7.70 -36.87 23.46
N LYS A 126 8.45 -36.88 22.35
CA LYS A 126 9.33 -37.99 21.96
C LYS A 126 10.38 -38.25 23.03
N SER A 127 10.98 -37.19 23.57
CA SER A 127 11.99 -37.27 24.64
C SER A 127 11.41 -37.86 25.92
N TYR A 128 10.24 -37.40 26.37
CA TYR A 128 9.55 -37.94 27.54
C TYR A 128 9.19 -39.41 27.36
N ILE A 129 8.61 -39.81 26.22
CA ILE A 129 8.27 -41.21 25.93
C ILE A 129 9.52 -42.09 25.95
N LYS A 130 10.64 -41.61 25.37
CA LYS A 130 11.91 -42.34 25.34
C LYS A 130 12.50 -42.51 26.74
N ALA A 131 12.51 -41.45 27.55
CA ALA A 131 12.98 -41.49 28.94
C ALA A 131 12.13 -42.45 29.78
N LYS A 132 10.80 -42.36 29.64
CA LYS A 132 9.84 -43.23 30.34
C LYS A 132 10.10 -44.69 30.03
N LYS A 133 10.20 -45.04 28.75
CA LYS A 133 10.49 -46.41 28.31
C LYS A 133 11.83 -46.91 28.85
N LYS A 134 12.88 -46.08 28.79
CA LYS A 134 14.22 -46.43 29.29
C LYS A 134 14.19 -46.70 30.80
N TYR A 135 13.49 -45.88 31.58
CA TYR A 135 13.32 -46.08 33.00
C TYR A 135 12.55 -47.38 33.31
N GLU A 136 11.39 -47.59 32.66
CA GLU A 136 10.56 -48.79 32.84
C GLU A 136 11.34 -50.07 32.50
N ASP A 137 12.01 -50.12 31.34
CA ASP A 137 12.80 -51.28 30.91
C ASP A 137 13.92 -51.64 31.92
N LYS A 138 14.57 -50.62 32.51
CA LYS A 138 15.66 -50.82 33.47
C LYS A 138 15.14 -51.19 34.86
N ARG A 139 14.04 -50.58 35.30
CA ARG A 139 13.35 -50.91 36.55
C ARG A 139 12.88 -52.36 36.52
N ASP A 140 12.22 -52.77 35.44
CA ASP A 140 11.74 -54.14 35.27
C ASP A 140 12.89 -55.16 35.23
N LYS A 141 14.03 -54.79 34.63
CA LYS A 141 15.24 -55.65 34.65
C LYS A 141 15.83 -55.77 36.05
N TYR A 142 15.91 -54.68 36.80
CA TYR A 142 16.36 -54.67 38.18
C TYR A 142 15.45 -55.54 39.07
N GLU A 143 14.14 -55.36 38.99
CA GLU A 143 13.17 -56.17 39.75
C GLU A 143 13.31 -57.66 39.44
N LYS A 144 13.49 -58.04 38.17
CA LYS A 144 13.75 -59.43 37.78
C LYS A 144 15.05 -59.99 38.36
N LEU A 145 16.11 -59.18 38.45
CA LEU A 145 17.40 -59.62 39.01
C LEU A 145 17.32 -59.74 40.54
N LYS A 146 16.67 -58.78 41.19
CA LYS A 146 16.41 -58.75 42.64
C LYS A 146 15.58 -59.95 43.08
N ASN A 147 14.46 -60.21 42.39
CA ASN A 147 13.58 -61.35 42.68
C ASN A 147 14.26 -62.70 42.47
N LYS A 148 15.27 -62.78 41.59
CA LYS A 148 16.07 -63.99 41.36
C LYS A 148 17.24 -64.13 42.34
N GLY A 149 17.45 -63.19 43.26
CA GLY A 149 18.60 -63.19 44.18
C GLY A 149 19.95 -63.05 43.46
N LYS A 150 19.98 -62.51 42.24
CA LYS A 150 21.20 -62.41 41.40
C LYS A 150 21.97 -61.09 41.60
N LEU A 151 21.67 -60.34 42.65
CA LEU A 151 22.31 -59.07 42.96
C LEU A 151 23.14 -59.21 44.23
N SER A 152 24.43 -58.91 44.12
CA SER A 152 25.27 -58.71 45.30
C SER A 152 24.91 -57.36 45.96
N PRO A 153 25.22 -57.14 47.26
CA PRO A 153 24.96 -55.85 47.91
C PRO A 153 25.56 -54.65 47.16
N ARG A 154 26.75 -54.82 46.56
CA ARG A 154 27.41 -53.79 45.77
C ARG A 154 26.73 -53.54 44.42
N ASP A 155 26.18 -54.59 43.80
CA ASP A 155 25.45 -54.44 42.53
C ASP A 155 24.08 -53.80 42.76
N GLU A 156 23.42 -54.11 43.88
CA GLU A 156 22.16 -53.48 44.30
C GLU A 156 22.32 -51.95 44.38
N GLU A 157 23.38 -51.47 45.03
CA GLU A 157 23.69 -50.04 45.13
C GLU A 157 23.88 -49.39 43.75
N LYS A 158 24.67 -50.01 42.85
CA LYS A 158 24.85 -49.51 41.48
C LYS A 158 23.56 -49.48 40.67
N TRP A 159 22.65 -50.44 40.89
CA TRP A 159 21.36 -50.46 40.22
C TRP A 159 20.44 -49.36 40.75
N GLN A 160 20.44 -49.11 42.05
CA GLN A 160 19.69 -48.02 42.66
C GLN A 160 20.17 -46.66 42.17
N GLU A 161 21.47 -46.44 42.11
CA GLU A 161 22.08 -45.22 41.55
C GLU A 161 21.62 -45.01 40.10
N ARG A 162 21.76 -46.02 39.24
CA ARG A 162 21.31 -45.95 37.83
C ARG A 162 19.81 -45.68 37.69
N LEU A 163 18.97 -46.27 38.55
CA LEU A 163 17.53 -46.03 38.48
C LEU A 163 17.17 -44.63 38.93
N LYS A 164 17.91 -44.08 39.91
CA LYS A 164 17.77 -42.70 40.35
C LYS A 164 18.12 -41.73 39.22
N ASP A 165 19.27 -41.92 38.56
CA ASP A 165 19.67 -41.08 37.41
C ASP A 165 18.61 -41.11 36.30
N LEU A 166 18.06 -42.29 35.99
CA LEU A 166 17.02 -42.44 34.96
C LEU A 166 15.67 -41.83 35.38
N GLN A 167 15.38 -41.81 36.68
CA GLN A 167 14.19 -41.16 37.22
C GLN A 167 14.33 -39.63 37.12
N GLU A 168 15.52 -39.10 37.40
CA GLU A 168 15.83 -37.68 37.20
C GLU A 168 15.71 -37.29 35.72
N GLU A 169 16.30 -38.07 34.79
CA GLU A 169 16.13 -37.87 33.33
C GLU A 169 14.63 -37.86 32.91
N LEU A 170 13.82 -38.74 33.50
CA LEU A 170 12.38 -38.83 33.22
C LEU A 170 11.62 -37.59 33.70
N GLU A 171 11.86 -37.15 34.92
CA GLU A 171 11.19 -35.97 35.50
C GLU A 171 11.60 -34.67 34.78
N GLU A 172 12.86 -34.54 34.37
CA GLU A 172 13.31 -33.42 33.53
C GLU A 172 12.58 -33.39 32.18
N ALA A 173 12.51 -34.53 31.50
CA ALA A 173 11.82 -34.64 30.21
C ALA A 173 10.31 -34.38 30.35
N LYS A 174 9.70 -34.85 31.43
CA LYS A 174 8.29 -34.60 31.77
C LYS A 174 8.03 -33.12 32.05
N THR A 175 8.87 -32.49 32.87
CA THR A 175 8.76 -31.05 33.18
C THR A 175 8.85 -30.20 31.91
N LYS A 176 9.78 -30.54 31.00
CA LYS A 176 9.91 -29.86 29.70
C LYS A 176 8.67 -30.06 28.83
N PHE A 177 8.13 -31.27 28.78
CA PHE A 177 6.90 -31.58 28.04
C PHE A 177 5.68 -30.85 28.59
N ASP A 178 5.48 -30.84 29.92
CA ASP A 178 4.35 -30.19 30.57
C ASP A 178 4.41 -28.66 30.39
N LYS A 179 5.60 -28.07 30.56
CA LYS A 179 5.82 -26.62 30.35
C LYS A 179 5.46 -26.17 28.93
N LEU A 180 5.72 -27.01 27.93
CA LEU A 180 5.42 -26.67 26.53
C LEU A 180 3.94 -26.88 26.19
N ASN A 181 3.17 -27.62 26.99
CA ASN A 181 1.75 -27.92 26.75
C ASN A 181 0.76 -27.06 27.56
N GLN A 182 1.24 -26.24 28.50
CA GLN A 182 0.47 -25.19 29.16
C GLN A 182 0.23 -24.00 28.22
#